data_AF-A0AAV8CLD0-F1
#
_entry.id   AF-A0AAV8CLD0-F1
#
_cell.length_a   1.000
_cell.length_b   1.000
_cell.length_c   1.000
_cell.angle_alpha   90.00
_cell.angle_beta   90.00
_cell.angle_gamma   90.00
#
_symmetry.space_group_name_H-M   'P 1'
#
loop_
_entity.id
_entity.type
_entity.pdbx_description
1 polymer ?
#
loop_
_entity_poly.entity_id
_entity_poly.type
_entity_poly.pdbx_seq_one_letter_code
_entity_poly.pdbx_strand_id
1 'polypeptide(L)'
;MSSPRKLAALADLYVNDAFGTAHRAHACTEGVTKYLKPAVAGFLMQKELDYLVGAVANPKKPFAAIVGGSKVSSKISVIESLLEKVDILILGGGMIFTFYKAQGYSVGSSLVEKDKLELATTLLEKAKTKGVVPASAIPDGWMGLDVGPDSIKLFSETMDTTQTVIWNGPMGVFEFEKFAAGTDVSPITLL
;
A
#
# COMPACT_ATOMS: atom_id res chain seq x y z
N MET A 1 28.85 -2.60 10.13
CA MET A 1 27.71 -2.80 11.07
C MET A 1 28.25 -3.31 12.40
N SER A 2 27.86 -2.70 13.51
CA SER A 2 28.24 -3.14 14.87
C SER A 2 27.61 -4.50 15.19
N SER A 3 28.38 -5.38 15.85
CA SER A 3 27.92 -6.73 16.24
C SER A 3 26.77 -6.64 17.27
N PRO A 4 25.68 -7.42 17.12
CA PRO A 4 24.56 -7.40 18.08
C PRO A 4 24.99 -7.71 19.53
N ARG A 5 26.02 -8.56 19.69
CA ARG A 5 26.61 -8.89 21.00
C ARG A 5 27.29 -7.69 21.66
N LYS A 6 27.93 -6.82 20.87
CA LYS A 6 28.55 -5.59 21.39
C LYS A 6 27.51 -4.59 21.86
N LEU A 7 26.36 -4.52 21.16
CA LEU A 7 25.24 -3.67 21.58
C LEU A 7 24.58 -4.22 22.85
N ALA A 8 24.37 -5.53 22.92
CA ALA A 8 23.80 -6.19 24.08
C ALA A 8 24.66 -6.03 25.34
N ALA A 9 25.98 -5.97 25.21
CA ALA A 9 26.86 -5.76 26.36
C ALA A 9 26.70 -4.39 27.05
N LEU A 10 25.94 -3.46 26.46
CA LEU A 10 25.76 -2.09 26.97
C LEU A 10 24.45 -1.89 27.74
N ALA A 11 23.59 -2.90 27.83
CA ALA A 11 22.27 -2.77 28.43
C ALA A 11 21.82 -4.08 29.11
N ASP A 12 20.84 -3.98 30.00
CA ASP A 12 20.26 -5.13 30.70
C ASP A 12 18.97 -5.64 30.03
N LEU A 13 18.26 -4.75 29.34
CA LEU A 13 16.99 -5.03 28.66
C LEU A 13 16.92 -4.33 27.31
N TYR A 14 16.01 -4.79 26.47
CA TYR A 14 15.76 -4.20 25.17
C TYR A 14 14.30 -3.76 25.02
N VAL A 15 14.11 -2.55 24.50
CA VAL A 15 12.80 -2.01 24.12
C VAL A 15 12.85 -1.64 22.64
N ASN A 16 12.02 -2.29 21.82
CA ASN A 16 11.82 -1.88 20.43
C ASN A 16 10.67 -0.89 20.36
N ASP A 17 10.99 0.39 20.13
CA ASP A 17 9.98 1.42 19.90
C ASP A 17 10.04 1.99 18.47
N ALA A 18 10.67 1.26 17.54
CA ALA A 18 10.98 1.73 16.20
C ALA A 18 10.20 0.97 15.12
N PHE A 19 8.87 1.12 15.12
CA PHE A 19 7.94 0.41 14.22
C PHE A 19 8.36 0.44 12.74
N GLY A 20 8.70 1.63 12.21
CA GLY A 20 9.09 1.80 10.81
C GLY A 20 10.31 0.97 10.36
N THR A 21 11.12 0.49 11.30
CA THR A 21 12.29 -0.37 11.03
C THR A 21 12.08 -1.83 11.45
N ALA A 22 10.97 -2.14 12.12
CA ALA A 22 10.69 -3.46 12.69
C ALA A 22 10.58 -4.57 11.64
N HIS A 23 10.23 -4.21 10.39
CA HIS A 23 10.17 -5.14 9.26
C HIS A 23 11.56 -5.59 8.75
N ARG A 24 12.66 -5.03 9.27
CA ARG A 24 14.03 -5.37 8.85
C ARG A 24 14.79 -6.03 9.99
N ALA A 25 15.36 -7.21 9.70
CA ALA A 25 16.24 -7.90 10.63
C ALA A 25 17.65 -7.26 10.60
N HIS A 26 17.91 -6.36 11.55
CA HIS A 26 19.21 -5.71 11.75
C HIS A 26 19.74 -5.96 13.15
N ALA A 27 21.03 -5.66 13.35
CA ALA A 27 21.72 -5.89 14.61
C ALA A 27 21.06 -5.22 15.81
N CYS A 28 20.51 -4.00 15.63
CA CYS A 28 19.86 -3.22 16.67
C CYS A 28 18.33 -3.42 16.76
N THR A 29 17.69 -4.05 15.78
CA THR A 29 16.23 -4.23 15.75
C THR A 29 15.81 -5.64 16.15
N GLU A 30 16.45 -6.66 15.57
CA GLU A 30 16.18 -8.08 15.82
C GLU A 30 17.37 -8.75 16.51
N GLY A 31 18.59 -8.48 16.05
CA GLY A 31 19.78 -9.22 16.47
C GLY A 31 20.08 -9.09 17.96
N VAL A 32 19.86 -7.90 18.54
CA VAL A 32 20.10 -7.62 19.97
C VAL A 32 19.13 -8.41 20.88
N THR A 33 17.93 -8.73 20.40
CA THR A 33 16.90 -9.47 21.16
C THR A 33 17.27 -10.92 21.47
N LYS A 34 18.27 -11.46 20.76
CA LYS A 34 18.85 -12.79 21.00
C LYS A 34 19.72 -12.82 22.25
N TYR A 35 20.20 -11.66 22.71
CA TYR A 35 21.16 -11.54 23.81
C TYR A 35 20.59 -10.78 25.01
N LEU A 36 19.66 -9.84 24.80
CA LEU A 36 18.98 -9.11 25.86
C LEU A 36 17.62 -9.72 26.18
N LYS A 37 17.36 -9.97 27.46
CA LYS A 37 16.08 -10.40 28.01
C LYS A 37 15.80 -9.64 29.32
N PRO A 38 14.62 -9.04 29.50
CA PRO A 38 13.48 -9.07 28.58
C PRO A 38 13.70 -8.20 27.34
N ALA A 39 13.08 -8.61 26.24
CA ALA A 39 12.99 -7.85 25.00
C ALA A 39 11.51 -7.54 24.76
N VAL A 40 11.14 -6.27 24.82
CA VAL A 40 9.75 -5.81 24.82
C VAL A 40 9.50 -4.78 23.72
N ALA A 41 8.23 -4.55 23.38
CA ALA A 41 7.82 -3.43 22.55
C ALA A 41 7.63 -2.18 23.43
N GLY A 42 8.01 -1.01 22.90
CA GLY A 42 7.69 0.28 23.50
C GLY A 42 6.27 0.74 23.14
N PHE A 43 5.86 1.90 23.67
CA PHE A 43 4.49 2.40 23.53
C PHE A 43 4.16 2.89 22.11
N LEU A 44 5.12 3.43 21.37
CA LEU A 44 4.91 3.79 19.96
C LEU A 44 4.68 2.52 19.14
N MET A 45 5.52 1.50 19.32
CA MET A 45 5.33 0.22 18.63
C MET A 45 4.00 -0.45 18.99
N GLN A 46 3.59 -0.40 20.26
CA GLN A 46 2.29 -0.90 20.70
C GLN A 46 1.15 -0.11 20.04
N LYS A 47 1.18 1.22 20.07
CA LYS A 47 0.14 2.08 19.48
C LYS A 47 -0.02 1.83 17.98
N GLU A 48 1.09 1.74 17.24
CA GLU A 48 1.08 1.44 15.81
C GLU A 48 0.49 0.05 15.53
N LEU A 49 0.87 -0.95 16.33
CA LEU A 49 0.35 -2.30 16.18
C LEU A 49 -1.15 -2.38 16.51
N ASP A 50 -1.59 -1.76 17.61
CA ASP A 50 -3.00 -1.72 18.02
C ASP A 50 -3.86 -1.03 16.95
N TYR A 51 -3.35 0.06 16.36
CA TYR A 51 -4.03 0.76 15.29
C TYR A 51 -4.11 -0.09 14.01
N LEU A 52 -2.98 -0.64 13.54
CA LEU A 52 -2.93 -1.43 12.31
C LEU A 52 -3.69 -2.74 12.44
N VAL A 53 -3.56 -3.46 13.55
CA VAL A 53 -4.29 -4.69 13.80
C VAL A 53 -5.78 -4.38 13.95
N GLY A 54 -6.16 -3.33 14.68
CA GLY A 54 -7.56 -2.92 14.79
C GLY A 54 -8.19 -2.58 13.44
N ALA A 55 -7.53 -1.72 12.66
CA ALA A 55 -7.99 -1.28 11.34
C ALA A 55 -8.08 -2.41 10.31
N VAL A 56 -7.29 -3.47 10.44
CA VAL A 56 -7.25 -4.59 9.47
C VAL A 56 -8.04 -5.82 9.95
N ALA A 57 -8.14 -6.08 11.25
CA ALA A 57 -8.79 -7.28 11.78
C ALA A 57 -10.31 -7.11 11.93
N ASN A 58 -10.76 -5.95 12.41
CA ASN A 58 -12.17 -5.61 12.56
C ASN A 58 -12.41 -4.14 12.10
N PRO A 59 -12.27 -3.86 10.79
CA PRO A 59 -12.50 -2.53 10.26
C PRO A 59 -13.96 -2.11 10.43
N LYS A 60 -14.20 -0.82 10.65
CA LYS A 60 -15.54 -0.26 10.50
C LYS A 60 -15.87 -0.18 9.01
N LYS A 61 -17.10 -0.52 8.65
CA LYS A 61 -17.54 -0.58 7.26
C LYS A 61 -18.31 0.68 6.85
N PRO A 62 -18.21 1.12 5.58
CA PRO A 62 -17.38 0.56 4.51
C PRO A 62 -15.88 0.70 4.78
N PHE A 63 -15.11 -0.35 4.49
CA PHE A 63 -13.65 -0.39 4.61
C PHE A 63 -13.02 -0.27 3.22
N ALA A 64 -12.27 0.80 3.00
CA ALA A 64 -11.53 1.01 1.76
C ALA A 64 -10.02 0.81 1.94
N ALA A 65 -9.38 0.26 0.92
CA ALA A 65 -7.93 0.32 0.78
C ALA A 65 -7.52 1.01 -0.52
N ILE A 66 -6.48 1.82 -0.42
CA ILE A 66 -5.81 2.47 -1.53
C ILE A 66 -4.42 1.88 -1.61
N VAL A 67 -4.09 1.25 -2.73
CA VAL A 67 -2.76 0.68 -2.95
C VAL A 67 -2.18 1.36 -4.18
N GLY A 68 -1.04 2.01 -3.98
CA GLY A 68 -0.31 2.72 -5.02
C GLY A 68 1.09 2.12 -5.22
N GLY A 69 1.63 2.26 -6.42
CA GLY A 69 2.99 1.83 -6.72
C GLY A 69 3.30 1.72 -8.20
N SER A 70 4.58 1.54 -8.52
CA SER A 70 5.03 1.42 -9.91
C SER A 70 4.88 0.01 -10.49
N LYS A 71 4.87 -1.03 -9.66
CA LYS A 71 4.86 -2.44 -10.09
C LYS A 71 3.82 -3.24 -9.31
N VAL A 72 3.09 -4.10 -10.01
CA VAL A 72 2.17 -5.09 -9.41
C VAL A 72 2.98 -6.05 -8.55
N SER A 73 4.15 -6.51 -9.04
CA SER A 73 4.99 -7.52 -8.36
C SER A 73 5.40 -7.15 -6.94
N SER A 74 5.59 -5.86 -6.64
CA SER A 74 5.94 -5.39 -5.30
C SER A 74 4.75 -5.21 -4.36
N LYS A 75 3.51 -5.31 -4.88
CA LYS A 75 2.26 -5.05 -4.15
C LYS A 75 1.33 -6.26 -4.10
N ILE A 76 1.69 -7.40 -4.71
CA ILE A 76 0.85 -8.61 -4.78
C ILE A 76 0.33 -9.00 -3.41
N SER A 77 1.21 -9.21 -2.43
CA SER A 77 0.83 -9.68 -1.09
C SER A 77 -0.11 -8.70 -0.37
N VAL A 78 0.09 -7.40 -0.56
CA VAL A 78 -0.77 -6.35 0.00
C VAL A 78 -2.15 -6.40 -0.64
N ILE A 79 -2.20 -6.49 -1.97
CA ILE A 79 -3.46 -6.57 -2.73
C ILE A 79 -4.24 -7.82 -2.34
N GLU A 80 -3.61 -9.00 -2.33
CA GLU A 80 -4.26 -10.26 -1.98
C GLU A 80 -4.81 -10.24 -0.54
N SER A 81 -4.03 -9.75 0.42
CA SER A 81 -4.45 -9.69 1.82
C SER A 81 -5.64 -8.73 2.03
N LEU A 82 -5.65 -7.60 1.32
CA LEU A 82 -6.70 -6.59 1.48
C LEU A 82 -7.97 -6.96 0.69
N LEU A 83 -7.83 -7.61 -0.47
CA LEU A 83 -8.96 -8.03 -1.31
C LEU A 83 -9.94 -8.93 -0.55
N GLU A 84 -9.48 -9.66 0.47
CA GLU A 84 -10.34 -10.49 1.32
C GLU A 84 -11.22 -9.69 2.29
N LYS A 85 -10.82 -8.48 2.66
CA LYS A 85 -11.34 -7.74 3.81
C LYS A 85 -12.05 -6.45 3.45
N VAL A 86 -11.58 -5.77 2.40
CA VAL A 86 -12.08 -4.46 2.00
C VAL A 86 -13.41 -4.58 1.27
N ASP A 87 -14.26 -3.58 1.47
CA ASP A 87 -15.46 -3.37 0.66
C ASP A 87 -15.08 -2.63 -0.64
N ILE A 88 -14.03 -1.80 -0.59
CA ILE A 88 -13.54 -0.99 -1.71
C ILE A 88 -12.03 -1.15 -1.84
N LEU A 89 -11.54 -1.48 -3.03
CA LEU A 89 -10.11 -1.50 -3.35
C LEU A 89 -9.81 -0.53 -4.50
N ILE A 90 -8.96 0.46 -4.23
CA ILE A 90 -8.51 1.45 -5.19
C ILE A 90 -7.04 1.16 -5.52
N LEU A 91 -6.73 0.97 -6.80
CA LEU A 91 -5.38 0.77 -7.28
C LEU A 91 -4.92 1.99 -8.08
N GLY A 92 -3.70 2.47 -7.82
CA GLY A 92 -3.12 3.59 -8.55
C GLY A 92 -1.62 3.46 -8.78
N GLY A 93 -1.03 4.51 -9.35
CA GLY A 93 0.36 4.51 -9.79
C GLY A 93 0.59 3.70 -11.07
N GLY A 94 1.87 3.51 -11.43
CA GLY A 94 2.27 2.81 -12.66
C GLY A 94 1.76 1.38 -12.78
N MET A 95 1.46 0.71 -11.66
CA MET A 95 0.96 -0.68 -11.69
C MET A 95 -0.42 -0.80 -12.36
N ILE A 96 -1.23 0.26 -12.39
CA ILE A 96 -2.59 0.22 -12.97
C ILE A 96 -2.57 -0.14 -14.45
N PHE A 97 -1.51 0.25 -15.18
CA PHE A 97 -1.40 -0.05 -16.61
C PHE A 97 -1.22 -1.53 -16.89
N THR A 98 -0.70 -2.31 -15.94
CA THR A 98 -0.67 -3.77 -16.06
C THR A 98 -2.09 -4.35 -15.99
N PHE A 99 -2.96 -3.81 -15.13
CA PHE A 99 -4.38 -4.19 -15.05
C PHE A 99 -5.19 -3.72 -16.26
N TYR A 100 -4.92 -2.52 -16.78
CA TYR A 100 -5.56 -2.05 -18.01
C TYR A 100 -5.15 -2.87 -19.23
N LYS A 101 -3.86 -3.22 -19.33
CA LYS A 101 -3.38 -4.10 -20.40
C LYS A 101 -3.99 -5.50 -20.31
N ALA A 102 -4.15 -6.04 -19.10
CA ALA A 102 -4.80 -7.34 -18.87
C ALA A 102 -6.29 -7.35 -19.30
N GLN A 103 -6.96 -6.20 -19.24
CA GLN A 103 -8.34 -6.02 -19.71
C GLN A 103 -8.45 -5.73 -21.21
N GLY A 104 -7.33 -5.67 -21.93
CA GLY A 104 -7.29 -5.40 -23.37
C GLY A 104 -7.29 -3.92 -23.75
N TYR A 105 -7.19 -3.00 -22.78
CA TYR A 105 -7.08 -1.56 -23.09
C TYR A 105 -5.69 -1.21 -23.65
N SER A 106 -5.64 -0.17 -24.49
CA SER A 106 -4.35 0.46 -24.79
C SER A 106 -3.86 1.27 -23.59
N VAL A 107 -2.55 1.20 -23.39
CA VAL A 107 -1.82 1.89 -22.31
C VAL A 107 -0.62 2.68 -22.86
N GLY A 108 -0.54 2.84 -24.18
CA GLY A 108 0.54 3.54 -24.87
C GLY A 108 1.94 3.04 -24.45
N SER A 109 2.78 3.97 -24.01
CA SER A 109 4.16 3.70 -23.56
C SER A 109 4.28 3.47 -22.05
N SER A 110 3.15 3.33 -21.35
CA SER A 110 3.12 3.22 -19.88
C SER A 110 3.75 1.93 -19.35
N LEU A 111 4.16 1.95 -18.09
CA LEU A 111 4.87 0.85 -17.43
C LEU A 111 3.97 -0.38 -17.27
N VAL A 112 4.32 -1.49 -17.92
CA VAL A 112 3.56 -2.75 -17.88
C VAL A 112 4.47 -3.93 -17.52
N GLU A 113 4.07 -4.71 -16.54
CA GLU A 113 4.68 -6.01 -16.22
C GLU A 113 4.01 -7.11 -17.06
N LYS A 114 4.53 -7.35 -18.26
CA LYS A 114 3.95 -8.31 -19.23
C LYS A 114 3.86 -9.73 -18.67
N ASP A 115 4.80 -10.13 -17.83
CA ASP A 115 4.86 -11.42 -17.14
C ASP A 115 3.87 -11.53 -15.96
N LYS A 116 3.12 -10.48 -15.68
CA LYS A 116 2.11 -10.41 -14.60
C LYS A 116 0.69 -10.17 -15.11
N LEU A 117 0.48 -10.19 -16.44
CA LEU A 117 -0.85 -9.99 -17.03
C LEU A 117 -1.84 -11.06 -16.60
N GLU A 118 -1.45 -12.33 -16.57
CA GLU A 118 -2.32 -13.42 -16.11
C GLU A 118 -2.74 -13.23 -14.65
N LEU A 119 -1.79 -12.92 -13.77
CA LEU A 119 -2.07 -12.60 -12.37
C LEU A 119 -3.02 -11.40 -12.24
N ALA A 120 -2.78 -10.33 -12.99
CA ALA A 120 -3.64 -9.15 -12.99
C ALA A 120 -5.08 -9.51 -13.42
N THR A 121 -5.24 -10.37 -14.43
CA THR A 121 -6.55 -10.91 -14.84
C THR A 121 -7.22 -11.68 -13.70
N THR A 122 -6.50 -12.60 -13.04
CA THR A 122 -7.04 -13.36 -11.90
C THR A 122 -7.46 -12.45 -10.74
N LEU A 123 -6.66 -11.42 -10.43
CA LEU A 123 -6.99 -10.46 -9.38
C LEU A 123 -8.24 -9.63 -9.74
N LEU A 124 -8.41 -9.24 -11.00
CA LEU A 124 -9.60 -8.54 -11.48
C LEU A 124 -10.85 -9.44 -11.39
N GLU A 125 -10.74 -10.71 -11.74
CA GLU A 125 -11.84 -11.67 -11.59
C GLU A 125 -12.26 -11.85 -10.13
N LYS A 126 -11.29 -12.00 -9.23
CA LYS A 126 -11.54 -12.05 -7.77
C LYS A 126 -12.16 -10.74 -7.25
N ALA A 127 -11.83 -9.60 -7.85
CA ALA A 127 -12.37 -8.30 -7.44
C ALA A 127 -13.80 -8.08 -7.99
N LYS A 128 -14.11 -8.57 -9.19
CA LYS A 128 -15.46 -8.49 -9.79
C LYS A 128 -16.52 -9.22 -8.98
N THR A 129 -16.18 -10.38 -8.40
CA THR A 129 -17.10 -11.11 -7.50
C THR A 129 -17.39 -10.33 -6.20
N LYS A 130 -16.66 -9.25 -5.94
CA LYS A 130 -16.81 -8.35 -4.79
C LYS A 130 -17.28 -6.93 -5.13
N GLY A 131 -17.65 -6.66 -6.40
CA GLY A 131 -18.21 -5.36 -6.80
C GLY A 131 -17.19 -4.25 -7.11
N VAL A 132 -15.93 -4.59 -7.36
CA VAL A 132 -14.86 -3.62 -7.69
C VAL A 132 -14.83 -3.33 -9.20
N VAL A 133 -14.72 -2.05 -9.61
CA VAL A 133 -14.79 -1.60 -11.02
C VAL A 133 -13.62 -0.72 -11.47
N PRO A 134 -13.18 -0.76 -12.75
CA PRO A 134 -12.04 0.01 -13.28
C PRO A 134 -12.40 1.31 -14.02
N ALA A 135 -11.44 2.25 -14.12
CA ALA A 135 -11.59 3.59 -14.73
C ALA A 135 -10.67 3.83 -15.97
N SER A 136 -11.01 3.18 -17.09
CA SER A 136 -10.78 3.55 -18.52
C SER A 136 -9.37 3.98 -19.08
N ALA A 137 -9.33 4.23 -20.41
CA ALA A 137 -8.22 3.94 -21.38
C ALA A 137 -7.31 5.12 -21.81
N ILE A 138 -6.09 4.82 -22.31
CA ILE A 138 -5.04 5.82 -22.68
C ILE A 138 -4.65 5.73 -24.18
N PRO A 139 -4.44 6.87 -24.89
CA PRO A 139 -3.99 6.88 -26.29
C PRO A 139 -2.58 6.31 -26.55
N ASP A 140 -2.34 5.82 -27.77
CA ASP A 140 -1.04 5.29 -28.18
C ASP A 140 0.05 6.38 -28.19
N GLY A 141 1.25 6.04 -27.69
CA GLY A 141 2.37 6.97 -27.54
C GLY A 141 2.33 7.82 -26.27
N TRP A 142 1.20 7.85 -25.56
CA TRP A 142 1.04 8.56 -24.29
C TRP A 142 1.37 7.64 -23.10
N MET A 143 1.83 8.26 -22.01
CA MET A 143 2.12 7.59 -20.75
C MET A 143 1.17 8.13 -19.68
N GLY A 144 0.47 7.25 -18.97
CA GLY A 144 -0.28 7.65 -17.80
C GLY A 144 0.66 7.90 -16.63
N LEU A 145 0.56 9.07 -16.00
CA LEU A 145 1.47 9.52 -14.95
C LEU A 145 0.75 9.83 -13.64
N ASP A 146 -0.56 10.04 -13.69
CA ASP A 146 -1.42 10.34 -12.55
C ASP A 146 -2.89 9.97 -12.85
N VAL A 147 -3.75 9.97 -11.83
CA VAL A 147 -5.20 9.74 -11.98
C VAL A 147 -5.91 10.99 -12.52
N GLY A 148 -6.86 10.81 -13.44
CA GLY A 148 -7.62 11.90 -14.05
C GLY A 148 -8.71 12.48 -13.13
N PRO A 149 -9.29 13.65 -13.47
CA PRO A 149 -10.28 14.35 -12.63
C PRO A 149 -11.56 13.53 -12.33
N ASP A 150 -12.01 12.68 -13.24
CA ASP A 150 -13.15 11.78 -13.00
C ASP A 150 -12.83 10.71 -11.95
N SER A 151 -11.61 10.18 -11.99
CA SER A 151 -11.11 9.25 -10.97
C SER A 151 -10.92 9.95 -9.62
N ILE A 152 -10.45 11.20 -9.60
CA ILE A 152 -10.36 12.03 -8.39
C ILE A 152 -11.74 12.25 -7.78
N LYS A 153 -12.74 12.59 -8.60
CA LYS A 153 -14.11 12.79 -8.14
C LYS A 153 -14.71 11.50 -7.55
N LEU A 154 -14.61 10.39 -8.27
CA LEU A 154 -15.08 9.08 -7.78
C LEU A 154 -14.36 8.70 -6.48
N PHE A 155 -13.06 8.97 -6.38
CA PHE A 155 -12.28 8.78 -5.19
C PHE A 155 -12.83 9.61 -4.01
N SER A 156 -13.02 10.92 -4.19
CA SER A 156 -13.58 11.80 -3.15
C SER A 156 -14.97 11.34 -2.68
N GLU A 157 -15.88 11.03 -3.59
CA GLU A 157 -17.23 10.55 -3.26
C GLU A 157 -17.21 9.20 -2.51
N THR A 158 -16.29 8.31 -2.88
CA THR A 158 -16.11 7.03 -2.20
C THR A 158 -15.57 7.22 -0.79
N MET A 159 -14.65 8.17 -0.60
CA MET A 159 -14.02 8.45 0.70
C MET A 159 -15.01 9.11 1.68
N ASP A 160 -15.93 9.95 1.20
CA ASP A 160 -16.96 10.59 2.04
C ASP A 160 -17.87 9.60 2.78
N THR A 161 -18.06 8.40 2.22
CA THR A 161 -18.92 7.35 2.80
C THR A 161 -18.15 6.26 3.54
N THR A 162 -16.82 6.30 3.49
CA THR A 162 -15.93 5.26 4.03
C THR A 162 -15.66 5.50 5.52
N GLN A 163 -15.76 4.45 6.34
CA GLN A 163 -15.52 4.55 7.79
C GLN A 163 -14.11 4.12 8.21
N THR A 164 -13.41 3.36 7.38
CA THR A 164 -12.02 2.97 7.63
C THR A 164 -11.26 2.99 6.30
N VAL A 165 -10.10 3.63 6.28
CA VAL A 165 -9.23 3.74 5.10
C VAL A 165 -7.84 3.25 5.46
N ILE A 166 -7.25 2.44 4.59
CA ILE A 166 -5.80 2.17 4.59
C ILE A 166 -5.21 2.62 3.27
N TRP A 167 -4.12 3.40 3.33
CA TRP A 167 -3.41 3.86 2.15
C TRP A 167 -1.97 3.31 2.15
N ASN A 168 -1.61 2.53 1.12
CA ASN A 168 -0.27 1.99 0.92
C ASN A 168 0.36 2.38 -0.44
N GLY A 169 1.00 3.54 -0.50
CA GLY A 169 1.86 3.97 -1.61
C GLY A 169 1.24 5.03 -2.52
N PRO A 170 2.07 5.77 -3.29
CA PRO A 170 1.61 6.93 -4.06
C PRO A 170 0.76 6.55 -5.28
N MET A 171 -0.15 7.45 -5.67
CA MET A 171 -1.10 7.25 -6.78
C MET A 171 -0.57 7.72 -8.15
N GLY A 172 0.54 8.46 -8.16
CA GLY A 172 1.20 8.98 -9.37
C GLY A 172 2.68 9.25 -9.13
N VAL A 173 3.35 9.86 -10.12
CA VAL A 173 4.75 10.30 -10.02
C VAL A 173 4.82 11.66 -9.33
N PHE A 174 4.53 11.65 -8.03
CA PHE A 174 4.36 12.83 -7.19
C PHE A 174 5.63 13.70 -7.06
N GLU A 175 6.80 13.20 -7.48
CA GLU A 175 8.05 13.94 -7.52
C GLU A 175 8.05 15.10 -8.55
N PHE A 176 7.05 15.17 -9.44
CA PHE A 176 6.83 16.28 -10.36
C PHE A 176 5.49 16.95 -10.06
N GLU A 177 5.48 18.27 -9.77
CA GLU A 177 4.27 19.04 -9.41
C GLU A 177 3.11 18.86 -10.40
N LYS A 178 3.41 18.67 -11.68
CA LYS A 178 2.40 18.45 -12.74
C LYS A 178 1.68 17.11 -12.66
N PHE A 179 2.18 16.16 -11.86
CA PHE A 179 1.66 14.79 -11.69
C PHE A 179 1.47 14.41 -10.21
N ALA A 180 1.39 15.44 -9.34
CA ALA A 180 1.14 15.26 -7.92
C ALA A 180 -0.35 15.30 -7.58
N ALA A 181 -1.21 15.84 -8.45
CA ALA A 181 -2.61 16.13 -8.15
C ALA A 181 -3.39 14.92 -7.61
N GLY A 182 -3.19 13.72 -8.17
CA GLY A 182 -3.80 12.47 -7.71
C GLY A 182 -3.22 11.90 -6.43
N THR A 183 -1.97 12.24 -6.11
CA THR A 183 -1.33 11.89 -4.82
C THR A 183 -1.69 12.91 -3.73
N ASP A 184 -1.90 14.17 -4.12
CA ASP A 184 -2.29 15.28 -3.26
C ASP A 184 -3.78 15.30 -2.92
N VAL A 185 -4.61 14.43 -3.55
CA VAL A 185 -5.97 14.09 -3.06
C VAL A 185 -5.94 13.32 -1.74
N SER A 186 -4.79 13.28 -1.05
CA SER A 186 -4.70 12.92 0.35
C SER A 186 -5.85 13.60 1.11
N PRO A 187 -6.76 12.84 1.74
CA PRO A 187 -7.45 13.43 2.86
C PRO A 187 -6.33 13.67 3.89
N ILE A 188 -5.86 14.91 3.97
CA ILE A 188 -5.28 15.42 5.22
C ILE A 188 -6.43 15.42 6.22
N THR A 189 -6.75 14.22 6.70
CA THR A 189 -7.41 13.81 7.94
C THR A 189 -7.30 12.28 7.96
N LEU A 190 -6.07 11.75 7.97
CA LEU A 190 -5.82 10.47 8.64
C LEU A 190 -5.86 10.79 10.13
N LEU A 191 -6.90 10.32 10.83
CA LEU A 191 -6.96 10.32 12.29
C LEU A 191 -5.88 9.41 12.87
#